data_AF-A0A7W5DTQ1-F1
#
_entry.id   AF-A0A7W5DTQ1-F1
#
_cell.length_a   1.000
_cell.length_b   1.000
_cell.length_c   1.000
_cell.angle_alpha   90.00
_cell.angle_beta   90.00
_cell.angle_gamma   90.00
#
_symmetry.space_group_name_H-M   'P 1'
#
loop_
_entity.id
_entity.type
_entity.pdbx_description
1 polymer ?
#
loop_
_entity_poly.entity_id
_entity_poly.type
_entity_poly.pdbx_seq_one_letter_code
_entity_poly.pdbx_strand_id
1 'polypeptide(L)'
;MKTFSPRHLLRVWAMTLPAVAGLCLASPASAEKWSDTTGNFEIEAEYVRVDGRSVVLRKADGSSISVPINRLSEKSRTRAKQLFDLSRTSNSGTTTNSQAPSTEYQPDNDFANIVAPTPPDIGRMDAFPQNPNLQQQFDYVKTQVMSGHLEVFWYCLPNDLRTQLDSPEVRDVFRPTLRSYAEQNEPMEKITMKLLEVLTTQKDYVLGSSMLATLPPGAKPMLQQGYDPAVGLMYEWMSLSNGLTSIPDTTFTQLVNYHLPRLGAHAKELLPILPPGMLDNQLNQIVVDQTSATEGTITIPKQDGGTETLSMTLHQERWLPSAFVETLIANQDNLLQQAKDSVNKFEVVISPANQARTTEMLNNISGPINTTLDSLLAASSQQEFGQTLMGMMQQAMTIFAGMGDPNLMPAAQAAGF
;
A
#
# COMPACT_ATOMS: atom_id res chain seq x y z
N MET A 1 15.94 -17.90 -22.18
CA MET A 1 15.16 -16.65 -22.07
C MET A 1 14.12 -16.82 -20.96
N LYS A 2 14.44 -16.36 -19.74
CA LYS A 2 13.47 -16.26 -18.65
C LYS A 2 12.74 -14.93 -18.84
N THR A 3 11.44 -14.99 -19.07
CA THR A 3 10.57 -13.85 -19.36
C THR A 3 10.58 -12.85 -18.20
N PHE A 4 10.77 -11.57 -18.53
CA PHE A 4 10.50 -10.42 -17.67
C PHE A 4 9.09 -10.59 -17.09
N SER A 5 8.97 -10.94 -15.81
CA SER A 5 7.67 -11.21 -15.19
C SER A 5 7.09 -9.92 -14.60
N PRO A 6 5.76 -9.67 -14.71
CA PRO A 6 5.06 -8.50 -14.13
C PRO A 6 5.20 -8.36 -12.60
N ARG A 7 5.86 -9.33 -11.93
CA ARG A 7 6.04 -9.44 -10.49
C ARG A 7 7.00 -8.42 -9.90
N HIS A 8 7.86 -7.79 -10.71
CA HIS A 8 8.74 -6.71 -10.24
C HIS A 8 8.02 -5.37 -10.17
N LEU A 9 7.07 -5.10 -11.06
CA LEU A 9 6.26 -3.89 -11.00
C LEU A 9 5.36 -3.94 -9.76
N LEU A 10 4.65 -5.05 -9.50
CA LEU A 10 3.81 -5.24 -8.30
C LEU A 10 4.56 -5.28 -6.96
N ARG A 11 5.87 -5.59 -6.93
CA ARG A 11 6.70 -5.50 -5.71
C ARG A 11 7.24 -4.10 -5.44
N VAL A 12 7.29 -3.22 -6.43
CA VAL A 12 7.58 -1.79 -6.24
C VAL A 12 6.33 -1.06 -5.71
N TRP A 13 5.13 -1.50 -6.07
CA TRP A 13 3.87 -1.00 -5.48
C TRP A 13 3.69 -1.32 -3.97
N ALA A 14 4.53 -2.19 -3.40
CA ALA A 14 4.51 -2.54 -1.97
C ALA A 14 5.20 -1.49 -1.06
N MET A 15 5.69 -0.36 -1.60
CA MET A 15 6.47 0.63 -0.84
C MET A 15 5.80 2.02 -0.65
N THR A 16 4.66 2.35 -1.26
CA THR A 16 3.97 3.65 -1.01
C THR A 16 2.75 3.59 -0.12
N LEU A 17 2.20 2.40 0.15
CA LEU A 17 1.16 2.21 1.15
C LEU A 17 1.59 1.59 2.50
N PRO A 18 2.86 1.36 2.88
CA PRO A 18 3.16 0.94 4.25
C PRO A 18 2.88 2.03 5.31
N ALA A 19 2.74 3.31 4.95
CA ALA A 19 2.49 4.35 5.96
C ALA A 19 1.02 4.40 6.44
N VAL A 20 0.06 3.88 5.66
CA VAL A 20 -1.35 3.79 6.06
C VAL A 20 -1.87 2.34 6.08
N ALA A 21 -1.40 1.46 5.19
CA ALA A 21 -1.70 0.03 5.24
C ALA A 21 -0.74 -0.77 6.15
N GLY A 22 0.41 -0.20 6.54
CA GLY A 22 1.33 -0.82 7.52
C GLY A 22 0.87 -0.71 8.97
N LEU A 23 -0.28 -0.07 9.25
CA LEU A 23 -0.94 -0.15 10.56
C LEU A 23 -1.69 -1.49 10.77
N CYS A 24 -1.68 -2.40 9.79
CA CYS A 24 -2.41 -3.67 9.83
C CYS A 24 -1.53 -4.87 9.47
N LEU A 25 -0.26 -4.84 9.85
CA LEU A 25 0.51 -6.07 9.91
C LEU A 25 -0.14 -7.00 10.93
N ALA A 26 -0.64 -8.11 10.41
CA ALA A 26 -1.28 -9.19 11.12
C ALA A 26 -0.54 -9.49 12.44
N SER A 27 -1.15 -9.11 13.55
CA SER A 27 -0.88 -9.84 14.79
C SER A 27 -1.61 -11.17 14.67
N PRO A 28 -1.00 -12.31 15.02
CA PRO A 28 -1.75 -13.55 15.15
C PRO A 28 -2.91 -13.30 16.11
N ALA A 29 -4.14 -13.46 15.61
CA ALA A 29 -5.36 -13.34 16.38
C ALA A 29 -5.22 -14.17 17.66
N SER A 30 -5.15 -13.48 18.79
CA SER A 30 -5.14 -14.15 20.10
C SER A 30 -6.60 -14.45 20.44
N ALA A 31 -7.04 -15.66 20.16
CA ALA A 31 -8.40 -16.10 20.46
C ALA A 31 -8.69 -15.90 21.98
N GLU A 32 -9.70 -15.10 22.30
CA GLU A 32 -10.06 -14.80 23.69
C GLU A 32 -10.58 -16.08 24.36
N LYS A 33 -10.13 -16.35 25.60
CA LYS A 33 -10.58 -17.51 26.37
C LYS A 33 -11.92 -17.23 27.05
N TRP A 34 -12.92 -18.01 26.69
CA TRP A 34 -14.24 -18.04 27.32
C TRP A 34 -14.32 -19.24 28.25
N SER A 35 -14.69 -18.99 29.50
CA SER A 35 -14.83 -20.04 30.50
C SER A 35 -16.26 -20.15 30.99
N ASP A 36 -16.64 -21.36 31.39
CA ASP A 36 -17.92 -21.64 32.01
C ASP A 36 -17.94 -21.29 33.51
N THR A 37 -19.11 -21.36 34.14
CA THR A 37 -19.26 -21.11 35.58
C THR A 37 -18.56 -22.14 36.47
N THR A 38 -18.18 -23.31 35.92
CA THR A 38 -17.54 -24.39 36.69
C THR A 38 -16.01 -24.32 36.64
N GLY A 39 -15.44 -23.56 35.69
CA GLY A 39 -14.01 -23.48 35.43
C GLY A 39 -13.44 -24.72 34.74
N ASN A 40 -14.26 -25.74 34.46
CA ASN A 40 -13.82 -27.00 33.86
C ASN A 40 -13.87 -26.97 32.33
N PHE A 41 -14.53 -25.96 31.75
CA PHE A 41 -14.64 -25.80 30.31
C PHE A 41 -14.13 -24.43 29.90
N GLU A 42 -13.01 -24.41 29.18
CA GLU A 42 -12.44 -23.24 28.51
C GLU A 42 -12.47 -23.47 27.00
N ILE A 43 -12.87 -22.44 26.26
CA ILE A 43 -12.81 -22.42 24.81
C ILE A 43 -12.13 -21.14 24.36
N GLU A 44 -11.25 -21.27 23.39
CA GLU A 44 -10.71 -20.14 22.65
C GLU A 44 -11.67 -19.85 21.50
N ALA A 45 -12.34 -18.71 21.59
CA ALA A 45 -13.37 -18.32 20.64
C ALA A 45 -13.50 -16.80 20.58
N GLU A 46 -14.00 -16.31 19.47
CA GLU A 46 -14.26 -14.90 19.22
C GLU A 46 -15.72 -14.59 19.55
N TYR A 47 -15.99 -13.43 20.16
CA TYR A 47 -17.36 -12.97 20.37
C TYR A 47 -17.98 -12.52 19.06
N VAL A 48 -19.17 -13.05 18.72
CA VAL A 48 -19.90 -12.66 17.51
C VAL A 48 -21.06 -11.73 17.88
N ARG A 49 -21.96 -12.17 18.76
CA ARG A 49 -23.14 -11.41 19.18
C ARG A 49 -23.82 -11.99 20.42
N VAL A 50 -24.79 -11.27 20.96
CA VAL A 50 -25.80 -11.82 21.87
C VAL A 50 -27.09 -12.10 21.09
N ASP A 51 -27.57 -13.33 21.19
CA ASP A 51 -28.85 -13.76 20.63
C ASP A 51 -29.78 -14.20 21.78
N GLY A 52 -30.74 -13.34 22.11
CA GLY A 52 -31.64 -13.54 23.24
C GLY A 52 -30.92 -13.66 24.59
N ARG A 53 -30.84 -14.87 25.13
CA ARG A 53 -30.18 -15.18 26.42
C ARG A 53 -28.84 -15.92 26.26
N SER A 54 -28.31 -15.98 25.05
CA SER A 54 -27.08 -16.68 24.72
C SER A 54 -26.07 -15.77 24.02
N VAL A 55 -24.79 -16.07 24.19
CA VAL A 55 -23.68 -15.46 23.44
C VAL A 55 -23.30 -16.41 22.32
N VAL A 56 -23.19 -15.90 21.10
CA VAL A 56 -22.66 -16.65 19.96
C VAL A 56 -21.16 -16.39 19.89
N LEU A 57 -20.38 -17.48 19.93
CA LEU A 57 -18.92 -17.47 19.91
C LEU A 57 -18.40 -18.26 18.71
N ARG A 58 -17.40 -17.75 17.99
CA ARG A 58 -16.77 -18.42 16.83
C ARG A 58 -15.44 -19.03 17.23
N LYS A 59 -15.28 -20.35 17.06
CA LYS A 59 -14.02 -21.04 17.35
C LYS A 59 -13.00 -20.81 16.22
N ALA A 60 -11.74 -21.15 16.48
CA ALA A 60 -10.66 -21.09 15.50
C ALA A 60 -10.90 -21.95 14.24
N ASP A 61 -11.75 -22.98 14.32
CA ASP A 61 -12.15 -23.81 13.17
C ASP A 61 -13.27 -23.16 12.31
N GLY A 62 -13.67 -21.92 12.63
CA GLY A 62 -14.73 -21.17 11.94
C GLY A 62 -16.14 -21.55 12.36
N SER A 63 -16.33 -22.58 13.19
CA SER A 63 -17.65 -22.98 13.67
C SER A 63 -18.16 -22.03 14.76
N SER A 64 -19.45 -21.70 14.72
CA SER A 64 -20.10 -20.91 15.76
C SER A 64 -20.81 -21.80 16.76
N ILE A 65 -20.70 -21.45 18.04
CA ILE A 65 -21.40 -22.09 19.15
C ILE A 65 -22.21 -21.06 19.92
N SER A 66 -23.43 -21.42 20.32
CA SER A 66 -24.27 -20.58 21.17
C SER A 66 -24.15 -21.04 22.61
N VAL A 67 -23.60 -20.19 23.47
CA VAL A 67 -23.40 -20.48 24.89
C VAL A 67 -24.39 -19.65 25.71
N PRO A 68 -25.29 -20.28 26.48
CA PRO A 68 -26.19 -19.55 27.38
C PRO A 68 -25.41 -18.64 28.35
N ILE A 69 -25.81 -17.36 28.46
CA ILE A 69 -25.10 -16.37 29.28
C ILE A 69 -24.99 -16.83 30.74
N ASN A 70 -26.01 -17.52 31.26
CA ASN A 70 -26.00 -18.05 32.62
C ASN A 70 -24.97 -19.16 32.87
N ARG A 71 -24.42 -19.77 31.81
CA ARG A 71 -23.35 -20.77 31.87
C ARG A 71 -21.95 -20.19 31.73
N LEU A 72 -21.81 -18.91 31.38
CA LEU A 72 -20.52 -18.23 31.31
C LEU A 72 -20.05 -17.80 32.70
N SER A 73 -18.74 -17.82 32.91
CA SER A 73 -18.10 -17.25 34.09
C SER A 73 -18.43 -15.75 34.23
N GLU A 74 -18.29 -15.22 35.44
CA GLU A 74 -18.59 -13.80 35.69
C GLU A 74 -17.74 -12.83 34.86
N LYS A 75 -16.48 -13.22 34.61
CA LYS A 75 -15.57 -12.49 33.71
C LYS A 75 -16.07 -12.50 32.27
N SER A 76 -16.41 -13.67 31.74
CA SER A 76 -16.93 -13.82 30.37
C SER A 76 -18.31 -13.16 30.18
N ARG A 77 -19.17 -13.15 31.20
CA ARG A 77 -20.45 -12.41 31.17
C ARG A 77 -20.27 -10.90 31.13
N THR A 78 -19.37 -10.37 31.95
CA THR A 78 -19.06 -8.93 31.97
C THR A 78 -18.51 -8.48 30.62
N ARG A 79 -17.62 -9.29 30.05
CA ARG A 79 -17.06 -9.08 28.70
C ARG A 79 -18.14 -9.09 27.62
N ALA A 80 -19.01 -10.10 27.59
CA ALA A 80 -20.12 -10.18 26.65
C ALA A 80 -21.07 -8.97 26.75
N LYS A 81 -21.32 -8.48 27.98
CA LYS A 81 -22.14 -7.28 28.20
C LYS A 81 -21.48 -6.01 27.65
N GLN A 82 -20.18 -5.83 27.86
CA GLN A 82 -19.43 -4.68 27.32
C GLN A 82 -19.49 -4.67 25.79
N LEU A 83 -19.23 -5.82 25.16
CA LEU A 83 -19.29 -5.96 23.70
C LEU A 83 -20.71 -5.72 23.15
N PHE A 84 -21.74 -6.14 23.88
CA PHE A 84 -23.13 -5.85 23.53
C PHE A 84 -23.52 -4.37 23.69
N ASP A 85 -23.05 -3.69 24.73
CA ASP A 85 -23.35 -2.28 24.94
C ASP A 85 -22.63 -1.39 23.90
N LEU A 86 -21.38 -1.72 23.55
CA LEU A 86 -20.62 -1.07 22.48
C LEU A 86 -21.32 -1.16 21.11
N SER A 87 -21.87 -2.34 20.77
CA SER A 87 -22.60 -2.53 19.51
C SER A 87 -23.95 -1.81 19.46
N ARG A 88 -24.53 -1.41 20.60
CA ARG A 88 -25.77 -0.60 20.64
C ARG A 88 -25.54 0.90 20.54
N THR A 89 -24.46 1.42 21.12
CA THR A 89 -24.21 2.88 21.16
C THR A 89 -23.80 3.46 19.79
N SER A 90 -23.30 2.64 18.87
CA SER A 90 -22.87 3.07 17.52
C SER A 90 -24.01 3.30 16.52
N ASN A 91 -25.27 2.96 16.86
CA ASN A 91 -26.42 3.11 15.96
C ASN A 91 -27.20 4.44 16.11
N SER A 92 -26.69 5.44 16.83
CA SER A 92 -27.41 6.71 17.12
C SER A 92 -26.69 8.00 16.71
N GLY A 93 -25.73 7.96 15.78
CA GLY A 93 -24.98 9.14 15.31
C GLY A 93 -25.45 9.67 13.94
N THR A 94 -26.16 10.79 13.95
CA THR A 94 -26.74 11.52 12.81
C THR A 94 -25.68 12.05 11.83
N THR A 95 -25.99 11.92 10.53
CA THR A 95 -25.41 12.55 9.33
C THR A 95 -24.81 13.95 9.53
N THR A 96 -23.55 14.15 9.10
CA THR A 96 -23.06 15.43 8.54
C THR A 96 -21.89 15.15 7.59
N ASN A 97 -22.12 15.44 6.30
CA ASN A 97 -21.09 15.60 5.27
C ASN A 97 -20.08 16.65 5.73
N SER A 98 -18.78 16.31 5.69
CA SER A 98 -17.71 17.30 5.86
C SER A 98 -16.76 17.23 4.67
N GLN A 99 -16.98 18.14 3.72
CA GLN A 99 -15.92 18.74 2.93
C GLN A 99 -14.85 19.27 3.88
N ALA A 100 -13.59 18.87 3.68
CA ALA A 100 -12.45 19.48 4.36
C ALA A 100 -11.97 20.71 3.56
N PRO A 101 -11.38 21.72 4.23
CA PRO A 101 -11.08 23.03 3.66
C PRO A 101 -9.85 23.01 2.75
N SER A 102 -9.83 23.95 1.82
CA SER A 102 -8.78 24.25 0.84
C SER A 102 -7.58 24.98 1.46
N THR A 103 -6.67 24.25 2.11
CA THR A 103 -5.23 24.57 2.02
C THR A 103 -4.66 23.57 1.03
N GLU A 104 -4.56 24.00 -0.23
CA GLU A 104 -4.10 23.17 -1.35
C GLU A 104 -2.62 22.87 -1.11
N TYR A 105 -2.34 21.65 -0.62
CA TYR A 105 -0.98 21.15 -0.54
C TYR A 105 -0.40 21.13 -1.94
N GLN A 106 0.77 21.74 -2.09
CA GLN A 106 1.58 21.66 -3.28
C GLN A 106 3.01 21.36 -2.82
N PRO A 107 3.64 20.27 -3.29
CA PRO A 107 5.00 19.96 -2.93
C PRO A 107 5.94 21.06 -3.43
N ASP A 108 6.99 21.35 -2.66
CA ASP A 108 8.09 22.15 -3.15
C ASP A 108 8.70 21.45 -4.37
N ASN A 109 8.87 22.20 -5.46
CA ASN A 109 9.48 21.67 -6.67
C ASN A 109 11.00 21.67 -6.52
N ASP A 110 11.52 20.72 -5.75
CA ASP A 110 12.95 20.45 -5.61
C ASP A 110 13.57 19.83 -6.89
N PHE A 111 12.77 19.68 -7.95
CA PHE A 111 13.12 18.99 -9.18
C PHE A 111 13.41 19.96 -10.33
N ALA A 112 14.15 21.05 -10.07
CA ALA A 112 14.31 22.19 -10.98
C ALA A 112 14.74 21.87 -12.43
N ASN A 113 15.41 20.74 -12.66
CA ASN A 113 15.87 20.32 -13.99
C ASN A 113 14.93 19.32 -14.68
N ILE A 114 13.85 18.89 -14.03
CA ILE A 114 12.95 17.85 -14.53
C ILE A 114 11.66 18.48 -15.01
N VAL A 115 11.40 18.33 -16.31
CA VAL A 115 10.08 18.59 -16.88
C VAL A 115 9.29 17.29 -16.82
N ALA A 116 8.55 17.10 -15.73
CA ALA A 116 7.73 15.92 -15.55
C ALA A 116 6.63 15.83 -16.62
N PRO A 117 6.33 14.63 -17.14
CA PRO A 117 5.11 14.41 -17.90
C PRO A 117 3.90 14.90 -17.10
N THR A 118 3.03 15.67 -17.74
CA THR A 118 1.82 16.20 -17.07
C THR A 118 0.86 15.05 -16.82
N PRO A 119 0.35 14.87 -15.58
CA PRO A 119 -0.66 13.85 -15.33
C PRO A 119 -1.94 14.18 -16.10
N PRO A 120 -2.56 13.18 -16.74
CA PRO A 120 -3.86 13.36 -17.38
C PRO A 120 -4.93 13.82 -16.39
N ASP A 121 -5.87 14.63 -16.86
CA ASP A 121 -7.07 14.92 -16.09
C ASP A 121 -7.97 13.68 -16.03
N ILE A 122 -8.15 13.13 -14.84
CA ILE A 122 -9.04 12.00 -14.57
C ILE A 122 -10.37 12.44 -13.93
N GLY A 123 -10.59 13.76 -13.78
CA GLY A 123 -11.74 14.31 -13.10
C GLY A 123 -11.65 14.17 -11.58
N ARG A 124 -12.78 14.38 -10.90
CA ARG A 124 -12.90 14.15 -9.46
C ARG A 124 -13.42 12.74 -9.20
N MET A 125 -12.88 12.09 -8.17
CA MET A 125 -13.42 10.82 -7.68
C MET A 125 -14.90 11.01 -7.31
N ASP A 126 -15.73 10.03 -7.66
CA ASP A 126 -17.12 10.03 -7.23
C ASP A 126 -17.22 10.00 -5.70
N ALA A 127 -18.38 10.38 -5.17
CA ALA A 127 -18.65 10.24 -3.75
C ALA A 127 -18.70 8.75 -3.36
N PHE A 128 -18.09 8.41 -2.22
CA PHE A 128 -18.18 7.06 -1.68
C PHE A 128 -19.65 6.68 -1.43
N PRO A 129 -20.11 5.48 -1.81
CA PRO A 129 -21.50 5.09 -1.67
C PRO A 129 -21.95 5.10 -0.19
N GLN A 130 -23.19 5.50 0.04
CA GLN A 130 -23.80 5.44 1.38
C GLN A 130 -24.31 4.03 1.66
N ASN A 131 -23.89 3.46 2.79
CA ASN A 131 -24.31 2.13 3.25
C ASN A 131 -24.24 1.02 2.18
N PRO A 132 -23.10 0.84 1.48
CA PRO A 132 -22.98 -0.16 0.44
C PRO A 132 -23.06 -1.57 1.03
N ASN A 133 -23.67 -2.50 0.30
CA ASN A 133 -23.40 -3.92 0.50
C ASN A 133 -21.95 -4.25 0.03
N LEU A 134 -21.43 -5.43 0.37
CA LEU A 134 -20.02 -5.74 0.13
C LEU A 134 -19.67 -5.71 -1.37
N GLN A 135 -20.54 -6.26 -2.22
CA GLN A 135 -20.39 -6.24 -3.67
C GLN A 135 -20.36 -4.80 -4.21
N GLN A 136 -21.28 -3.95 -3.75
CA GLN A 136 -21.35 -2.55 -4.15
C GLN A 136 -20.08 -1.77 -3.79
N GLN A 137 -19.52 -1.97 -2.60
CA GLN A 137 -18.26 -1.32 -2.24
C GLN A 137 -17.10 -1.85 -3.09
N PHE A 138 -17.03 -3.15 -3.32
CA PHE A 138 -16.00 -3.75 -4.17
C PHE A 138 -16.06 -3.19 -5.60
N ASP A 139 -17.24 -3.15 -6.21
CA ASP A 139 -17.44 -2.63 -7.56
C ASP A 139 -17.12 -1.14 -7.65
N TYR A 140 -17.46 -0.37 -6.62
CA TYR A 140 -17.10 1.04 -6.51
C TYR A 140 -15.58 1.21 -6.46
N VAL A 141 -14.88 0.52 -5.57
CA VAL A 141 -13.41 0.60 -5.44
C VAL A 141 -12.74 0.18 -6.75
N LYS A 142 -13.18 -0.93 -7.36
CA LYS A 142 -12.70 -1.39 -8.67
C LYS A 142 -12.87 -0.31 -9.72
N THR A 143 -14.05 0.30 -9.81
CA THR A 143 -14.34 1.36 -10.79
C THR A 143 -13.44 2.57 -10.61
N GLN A 144 -13.27 3.04 -9.37
CA GLN A 144 -12.42 4.19 -9.06
C GLN A 144 -10.95 3.90 -9.39
N VAL A 145 -10.41 2.74 -8.97
CA VAL A 145 -9.04 2.33 -9.29
C VAL A 145 -8.81 2.26 -10.80
N MET A 146 -9.72 1.62 -11.54
CA MET A 146 -9.63 1.52 -13.01
C MET A 146 -9.77 2.88 -13.72
N SER A 147 -10.35 3.86 -13.03
CA SER A 147 -10.49 5.23 -13.51
C SER A 147 -9.30 6.13 -13.15
N GLY A 148 -8.33 5.62 -12.38
CA GLY A 148 -7.14 6.34 -11.92
C GLY A 148 -7.26 6.94 -10.52
N HIS A 149 -8.36 6.72 -9.81
CA HIS A 149 -8.57 7.27 -8.46
C HIS A 149 -8.01 6.33 -7.39
N LEU A 150 -6.69 6.38 -7.15
CA LEU A 150 -6.04 5.56 -6.13
C LEU A 150 -6.30 6.05 -4.69
N GLU A 151 -6.71 7.31 -4.53
CA GLU A 151 -7.18 7.89 -3.28
C GLU A 151 -8.40 7.15 -2.70
N VAL A 152 -9.12 6.36 -3.51
CA VAL A 152 -10.26 5.57 -3.04
C VAL A 152 -9.91 4.67 -1.85
N PHE A 153 -8.68 4.14 -1.78
CA PHE A 153 -8.24 3.31 -0.67
C PHE A 153 -8.19 4.06 0.66
N TRP A 154 -7.82 5.35 0.63
CA TRP A 154 -7.90 6.21 1.82
C TRP A 154 -9.36 6.38 2.24
N TYR A 155 -10.26 6.63 1.30
CA TYR A 155 -11.67 6.86 1.58
C TYR A 155 -12.49 5.60 1.93
N CYS A 156 -11.92 4.41 1.75
CA CYS A 156 -12.42 3.18 2.38
C CYS A 156 -12.32 3.24 3.91
N LEU A 157 -11.47 4.10 4.48
CA LEU A 157 -11.41 4.29 5.92
C LEU A 157 -12.57 5.19 6.42
N PRO A 158 -13.17 4.85 7.57
CA PRO A 158 -14.12 5.70 8.27
C PRO A 158 -13.58 7.12 8.51
N ASN A 159 -14.49 8.11 8.54
CA ASN A 159 -14.10 9.51 8.59
C ASN A 159 -13.44 9.91 9.92
N ASP A 160 -13.92 9.36 11.02
CA ASP A 160 -13.33 9.53 12.35
C ASP A 160 -11.89 9.02 12.40
N LEU A 161 -11.65 7.84 11.84
CA LEU A 161 -10.31 7.24 11.76
C LEU A 161 -9.37 8.11 10.92
N ARG A 162 -9.80 8.57 9.74
CA ARG A 162 -9.00 9.48 8.91
C ARG A 162 -8.68 10.78 9.66
N THR A 163 -9.67 11.34 10.36
CA THR A 163 -9.50 12.55 11.18
C THR A 163 -8.47 12.34 12.28
N GLN A 164 -8.48 11.16 12.91
CA GLN A 164 -7.50 10.81 13.93
C GLN A 164 -6.11 10.57 13.35
N LEU A 165 -5.99 9.94 12.18
CA LEU A 165 -4.70 9.78 11.50
C LEU A 165 -4.11 11.12 11.07
N ASP A 166 -4.96 12.08 10.68
CA ASP A 166 -4.56 13.45 10.35
C ASP A 166 -4.22 14.30 11.59
N SER A 167 -4.47 13.80 12.81
CA SER A 167 -4.20 14.54 14.05
C SER A 167 -2.71 14.85 14.20
N PRO A 168 -2.35 16.05 14.71
CA PRO A 168 -0.96 16.39 15.01
C PRO A 168 -0.26 15.34 15.88
N GLU A 169 -0.97 14.77 16.85
CA GLU A 169 -0.41 13.78 17.79
C GLU A 169 0.06 12.51 17.07
N VAL A 170 -0.71 12.01 16.10
CA VAL A 170 -0.32 10.85 15.29
C VAL A 170 0.82 11.22 14.34
N ARG A 171 0.72 12.37 13.64
CA ARG A 171 1.77 12.83 12.71
C ARG A 171 3.11 13.04 13.40
N ASP A 172 3.10 13.56 14.62
CA ASP A 172 4.29 13.76 15.46
C ASP A 172 4.98 12.45 15.84
N VAL A 173 4.22 11.36 16.02
CA VAL A 173 4.76 10.02 16.29
C VAL A 173 5.54 9.48 15.10
N PHE A 174 5.07 9.70 13.87
CA PHE A 174 5.75 9.23 12.65
C PHE A 174 6.93 10.12 12.22
N ARG A 175 6.99 11.38 12.68
CA ARG A 175 7.99 12.37 12.26
C ARG A 175 9.45 11.85 12.33
N PRO A 176 9.96 11.30 13.44
CA PRO A 176 11.37 10.90 13.53
C PRO A 176 11.70 9.79 12.54
N THR A 177 10.80 8.83 12.41
CA THR A 177 10.93 7.67 11.54
C THR A 177 10.91 8.05 10.07
N LEU A 178 10.00 8.94 9.66
CA LEU A 178 9.93 9.45 8.29
C LEU A 178 11.20 10.22 7.91
N ARG A 179 11.72 11.03 8.84
CA ARG A 179 12.98 11.74 8.64
C ARG A 179 14.15 10.78 8.53
N SER A 180 14.26 9.80 9.43
CA SER A 180 15.31 8.79 9.37
C SER A 180 15.23 7.98 8.07
N TYR A 181 14.02 7.63 7.63
CA TYR A 181 13.81 6.96 6.36
C TYR A 181 14.29 7.82 5.17
N ALA A 182 13.94 9.11 5.13
CA ALA A 182 14.39 10.02 4.08
C ALA A 182 15.92 10.16 4.07
N GLU A 183 16.55 10.36 5.24
CA GLU A 183 18.01 10.46 5.36
C GLU A 183 18.73 9.18 4.91
N GLN A 184 18.17 8.00 5.22
CA GLN A 184 18.76 6.72 4.80
C GLN A 184 18.60 6.44 3.30
N ASN A 185 17.51 6.93 2.69
CA ASN A 185 17.23 6.71 1.27
C ASN A 185 17.77 7.82 0.35
N GLU A 186 18.27 8.93 0.90
CA GLU A 186 18.80 10.07 0.14
C GLU A 186 19.75 9.66 -1.02
N PRO A 187 20.70 8.70 -0.87
CA PRO A 187 21.56 8.29 -1.98
C PRO A 187 20.78 7.65 -3.15
N MET A 188 19.77 6.83 -2.84
CA MET A 188 18.92 6.18 -3.85
C MET A 188 17.97 7.18 -4.49
N GLU A 189 17.43 8.11 -3.71
CA GLU A 189 16.62 9.22 -4.20
C GLU A 189 17.42 10.06 -5.20
N LYS A 190 18.66 10.45 -4.89
CA LYS A 190 19.54 11.18 -5.84
C LYS A 190 19.79 10.44 -7.15
N ILE A 191 20.00 9.13 -7.10
CA ILE A 191 20.15 8.30 -8.31
C ILE A 191 18.85 8.30 -9.12
N THR A 192 17.73 8.09 -8.45
CA THR A 192 16.40 8.05 -9.08
C THR A 192 16.06 9.39 -9.72
N MET A 193 16.42 10.49 -9.06
CA MET A 193 16.28 11.84 -9.56
C MET A 193 17.10 12.09 -10.83
N LYS A 194 18.38 11.72 -10.83
CA LYS A 194 19.21 11.83 -12.04
C LYS A 194 18.70 10.93 -13.16
N LEU A 195 18.19 9.74 -12.84
CA LEU A 195 17.57 8.86 -13.83
C LEU A 195 16.32 9.52 -14.43
N LEU A 196 15.46 10.12 -13.61
CA LEU A 196 14.29 10.88 -14.09
C LEU A 196 14.72 12.06 -14.96
N GLU A 197 15.80 12.77 -14.62
CA GLU A 197 16.35 13.84 -15.45
C GLU A 197 16.80 13.30 -16.81
N VAL A 198 17.51 12.16 -16.86
CA VAL A 198 17.88 11.50 -18.12
C VAL A 198 16.63 11.12 -18.92
N LEU A 199 15.65 10.49 -18.30
CA LEU A 199 14.45 10.02 -18.99
C LEU A 199 13.59 11.17 -19.52
N THR A 200 13.59 12.32 -18.85
CA THR A 200 12.82 13.48 -19.30
C THR A 200 13.58 14.31 -20.34
N THR A 201 14.87 14.58 -20.12
CA THR A 201 15.67 15.47 -20.97
C THR A 201 16.31 14.77 -22.17
N GLN A 202 16.62 13.48 -22.06
CA GLN A 202 17.27 12.68 -23.11
C GLN A 202 16.31 11.67 -23.77
N LYS A 203 15.01 11.94 -23.72
CA LYS A 203 13.95 11.06 -24.27
C LYS A 203 14.23 10.61 -25.71
N ASP A 204 14.64 11.53 -26.58
CA ASP A 204 14.92 11.22 -27.99
C ASP A 204 16.07 10.23 -28.12
N TYR A 205 17.12 10.37 -27.31
CA TYR A 205 18.24 9.42 -27.31
C TYR A 205 17.86 8.07 -26.73
N VAL A 206 17.02 8.05 -25.68
CA VAL A 206 16.49 6.81 -25.10
C VAL A 206 15.65 6.05 -26.15
N LEU A 207 14.69 6.73 -26.79
CA LEU A 207 13.80 6.14 -27.81
C LEU A 207 14.51 5.88 -29.16
N GLY A 208 15.64 6.53 -29.39
CA GLY A 208 16.53 6.32 -30.54
C GLY A 208 17.59 5.24 -30.34
N SER A 209 17.71 4.66 -29.14
CA SER A 209 18.75 3.70 -28.81
C SER A 209 18.71 2.45 -29.69
N SER A 210 19.89 2.00 -30.13
CA SER A 210 20.06 0.75 -30.89
C SER A 210 19.64 -0.48 -30.10
N MET A 211 19.60 -0.41 -28.77
CA MET A 211 19.05 -1.49 -27.94
C MET A 211 17.59 -1.78 -28.27
N LEU A 212 16.80 -0.76 -28.61
CA LEU A 212 15.40 -0.92 -28.95
C LEU A 212 15.20 -1.65 -30.28
N ALA A 213 16.22 -1.71 -31.14
CA ALA A 213 16.19 -2.47 -32.38
C ALA A 213 16.17 -3.99 -32.14
N THR A 214 16.54 -4.44 -30.94
CA THR A 214 16.49 -5.87 -30.57
C THR A 214 15.13 -6.31 -30.06
N LEU A 215 14.18 -5.39 -29.89
CA LEU A 215 12.85 -5.70 -29.39
C LEU A 215 11.99 -6.40 -30.46
N PRO A 216 11.06 -7.29 -30.05
CA PRO A 216 10.13 -7.93 -30.96
C PRO A 216 9.29 -6.92 -31.77
N PRO A 217 8.80 -7.30 -32.98
CA PRO A 217 7.85 -6.48 -33.73
C PRO A 217 6.64 -6.11 -32.86
N GLY A 218 6.30 -4.82 -32.81
CA GLY A 218 5.20 -4.29 -31.99
C GLY A 218 5.62 -3.75 -30.62
N ALA A 219 6.77 -4.14 -30.07
CA ALA A 219 7.22 -3.67 -28.75
C ALA A 219 7.70 -2.20 -28.76
N LYS A 220 8.31 -1.72 -29.87
CA LYS A 220 8.76 -0.33 -29.97
C LYS A 220 7.59 0.69 -29.92
N PRO A 221 6.51 0.52 -30.71
CA PRO A 221 5.31 1.35 -30.56
C PRO A 221 4.71 1.32 -29.15
N MET A 222 4.65 0.15 -28.51
CA MET A 222 4.16 0.02 -27.12
C MET A 222 5.04 0.78 -26.13
N LEU A 223 6.37 0.69 -26.28
CA LEU A 223 7.31 1.45 -25.44
C LEU A 223 7.15 2.96 -25.65
N GLN A 224 7.03 3.41 -26.90
CA GLN A 224 6.82 4.83 -27.22
C GLN A 224 5.51 5.34 -26.62
N GLN A 225 4.43 4.56 -26.71
CA GLN A 225 3.14 4.87 -26.10
C GLN A 225 3.21 4.92 -24.58
N GLY A 226 3.93 3.99 -23.95
CA GLY A 226 4.05 3.89 -22.50
C GLY A 226 5.12 4.75 -21.87
N TYR A 227 5.96 5.43 -22.66
CA TYR A 227 7.13 6.12 -22.15
C TYR A 227 6.77 7.24 -21.18
N ASP A 228 5.98 8.23 -21.64
CA ASP A 228 5.61 9.39 -20.84
C ASP A 228 4.78 8.99 -19.60
N PRO A 229 3.77 8.09 -19.71
CA PRO A 229 3.07 7.60 -18.53
C PRO A 229 3.98 6.89 -17.52
N ALA A 230 4.94 6.08 -17.98
CA ALA A 230 5.86 5.39 -17.07
C ALA A 230 6.82 6.36 -16.37
N VAL A 231 7.34 7.36 -17.09
CA VAL A 231 8.20 8.41 -16.53
C VAL A 231 7.41 9.30 -15.56
N GLY A 232 6.19 9.69 -15.92
CA GLY A 232 5.30 10.45 -15.05
C GLY A 232 4.94 9.69 -13.77
N LEU A 233 4.63 8.40 -13.88
CA LEU A 233 4.39 7.54 -12.70
C LEU A 233 5.60 7.51 -11.76
N MET A 234 6.81 7.37 -12.31
CA MET A 234 8.04 7.39 -11.50
C MET A 234 8.28 8.77 -10.86
N TYR A 235 8.00 9.86 -11.56
CA TYR A 235 8.09 11.21 -11.02
C TYR A 235 7.11 11.43 -9.87
N GLU A 236 5.82 11.11 -10.06
CA GLU A 236 4.79 11.29 -9.02
C GLU A 236 5.06 10.40 -7.79
N TRP A 237 5.64 9.22 -7.98
CA TRP A 237 6.09 8.38 -6.87
C TRP A 237 7.19 9.06 -6.06
N MET A 238 8.18 9.64 -6.76
CA MET A 238 9.29 10.34 -6.13
C MET A 238 8.82 11.62 -5.43
N SER A 239 7.87 12.33 -6.04
CA SER A 239 7.21 13.49 -5.45
C SER A 239 6.45 13.13 -4.16
N LEU A 240 5.74 12.00 -4.15
CA LEU A 240 5.09 11.48 -2.94
C LEU A 240 6.12 11.13 -1.86
N SER A 241 7.20 10.41 -2.21
CA SER A 241 8.28 10.06 -1.27
C SER A 241 8.84 11.29 -0.58
N ASN A 242 9.20 12.32 -1.35
CA ASN A 242 9.66 13.59 -0.81
C ASN A 242 8.58 14.28 0.03
N GLY A 243 7.33 14.24 -0.44
CA GLY A 243 6.17 14.80 0.24
C GLY A 243 5.93 14.22 1.63
N LEU A 244 6.31 12.96 1.91
CA LEU A 244 6.19 12.37 3.24
C LEU A 244 7.02 13.13 4.30
N THR A 245 8.09 13.82 3.91
CA THR A 245 8.87 14.67 4.83
C THR A 245 8.09 15.91 5.31
N SER A 246 7.04 16.31 4.58
CA SER A 246 6.16 17.44 4.92
C SER A 246 5.00 17.08 5.86
N ILE A 247 4.87 15.81 6.28
CA ILE A 247 3.83 15.34 7.22
C ILE A 247 3.75 16.16 8.53
N PRO A 248 4.81 16.78 9.08
CA PRO A 248 4.67 17.68 10.22
C PRO A 248 3.71 18.86 9.97
N ASP A 249 3.65 19.34 8.73
CA ASP A 249 2.91 20.55 8.33
C ASP A 249 1.73 20.23 7.39
N THR A 250 1.66 19.00 6.89
CA THR A 250 0.65 18.51 5.93
C THR A 250 -0.06 17.28 6.50
N THR A 251 -1.36 17.13 6.25
CA THR A 251 -2.11 15.93 6.67
C THR A 251 -1.90 14.75 5.71
N PHE A 252 -2.16 13.52 6.16
CA PHE A 252 -2.15 12.37 5.26
C PHE A 252 -3.22 12.51 4.18
N THR A 253 -4.40 13.04 4.53
CA THR A 253 -5.45 13.33 3.55
C THR A 253 -4.97 14.29 2.46
N GLN A 254 -4.25 15.36 2.81
CA GLN A 254 -3.72 16.32 1.82
C GLN A 254 -2.71 15.66 0.87
N LEU A 255 -1.77 14.88 1.42
CA LEU A 255 -0.80 14.13 0.60
C LEU A 255 -1.49 13.14 -0.34
N VAL A 256 -2.43 12.37 0.18
CA VAL A 256 -3.20 11.39 -0.60
C VAL A 256 -3.96 12.09 -1.73
N ASN A 257 -4.68 13.15 -1.42
CA ASN A 257 -5.52 13.85 -2.39
C ASN A 257 -4.73 14.57 -3.49
N TYR A 258 -3.46 14.90 -3.22
CA TYR A 258 -2.58 15.46 -4.24
C TYR A 258 -1.91 14.36 -5.07
N HIS A 259 -1.23 13.40 -4.42
CA HIS A 259 -0.33 12.47 -5.11
C HIS A 259 -1.05 11.26 -5.73
N LEU A 260 -2.04 10.67 -5.03
CA LEU A 260 -2.65 9.42 -5.48
C LEU A 260 -3.47 9.56 -6.80
N PRO A 261 -4.23 10.64 -7.03
CA PRO A 261 -4.87 10.85 -8.34
C PRO A 261 -3.85 11.01 -9.47
N ARG A 262 -2.73 11.70 -9.22
CA ARG A 262 -1.68 11.95 -10.23
C ARG A 262 -0.93 10.66 -10.59
N LEU A 263 -0.59 9.85 -9.58
CA LEU A 263 -0.06 8.49 -9.75
C LEU A 263 -1.03 7.62 -10.56
N GLY A 264 -2.31 7.62 -10.17
CA GLY A 264 -3.31 6.80 -10.83
C GLY A 264 -3.64 7.25 -12.25
N ALA A 265 -3.55 8.55 -12.55
CA ALA A 265 -3.70 9.08 -13.91
C ALA A 265 -2.64 8.50 -14.86
N HIS A 266 -1.37 8.48 -14.46
CA HIS A 266 -0.32 7.84 -15.23
C HIS A 266 -0.45 6.31 -15.29
N ALA A 267 -0.79 5.67 -14.16
CA ALA A 267 -1.00 4.22 -14.13
C ALA A 267 -2.13 3.78 -15.08
N LYS A 268 -3.20 4.58 -15.17
CA LYS A 268 -4.34 4.35 -16.08
C LYS A 268 -3.91 4.34 -17.55
N GLU A 269 -3.03 5.26 -17.94
CA GLU A 269 -2.52 5.32 -19.32
C GLU A 269 -1.63 4.13 -19.70
N LEU A 270 -1.10 3.40 -18.71
CA LEU A 270 -0.35 2.16 -18.93
C LEU A 270 -1.26 0.93 -19.09
N LEU A 271 -2.54 0.99 -18.71
CA LEU A 271 -3.46 -0.15 -18.81
C LEU A 271 -3.63 -0.68 -20.24
N PRO A 272 -3.75 0.16 -21.30
CA PRO A 272 -3.86 -0.33 -22.68
C PRO A 272 -2.63 -1.09 -23.20
N ILE A 273 -1.49 -1.01 -22.51
CA ILE A 273 -0.25 -1.72 -22.88
C ILE A 273 -0.32 -3.18 -22.42
N LEU A 274 -1.14 -3.48 -21.42
CA LEU A 274 -1.33 -4.84 -20.95
C LEU A 274 -2.06 -5.68 -22.01
N PRO A 275 -1.82 -7.01 -22.06
CA PRO A 275 -2.56 -7.89 -22.95
C PRO A 275 -4.08 -7.72 -22.77
N PRO A 276 -4.86 -7.61 -23.86
CA PRO A 276 -6.31 -7.41 -23.78
C PRO A 276 -6.99 -8.45 -22.90
N GLY A 277 -7.89 -7.99 -22.02
CA GLY A 277 -8.63 -8.85 -21.10
C GLY A 277 -7.80 -9.45 -19.97
N MET A 278 -6.48 -9.22 -19.87
CA MET A 278 -5.67 -9.73 -18.76
C MET A 278 -6.20 -9.25 -17.41
N LEU A 279 -6.44 -7.95 -17.28
CA LEU A 279 -6.97 -7.37 -16.04
C LEU A 279 -8.40 -7.80 -15.78
N ASP A 280 -9.27 -7.76 -16.79
CA ASP A 280 -10.66 -8.18 -16.64
C ASP A 280 -10.75 -9.64 -16.22
N ASN A 281 -9.95 -10.52 -16.82
CA ASN A 281 -9.90 -11.94 -16.45
C ASN A 281 -9.43 -12.12 -15.00
N GLN A 282 -8.45 -11.36 -14.53
CA GLN A 282 -8.00 -11.43 -13.13
C GLN A 282 -9.06 -10.89 -12.16
N LEU A 283 -9.64 -9.73 -12.46
CA LEU A 283 -10.64 -9.09 -11.61
C LEU A 283 -11.95 -9.88 -11.56
N ASN A 284 -12.34 -10.55 -12.64
CA ASN A 284 -13.55 -11.37 -12.70
C ASN A 284 -13.42 -12.71 -11.98
N GLN A 285 -12.20 -13.14 -11.65
CA GLN A 285 -11.96 -14.30 -10.81
C GLN A 285 -12.11 -13.99 -9.32
N ILE A 286 -12.22 -12.71 -8.94
CA ILE A 286 -12.47 -12.33 -7.55
C ILE A 286 -13.92 -12.66 -7.22
N VAL A 287 -14.11 -13.48 -6.19
CA VAL A 287 -15.44 -13.85 -5.70
C VAL A 287 -15.74 -13.03 -4.45
N VAL A 288 -16.84 -12.30 -4.48
CA VAL A 288 -17.35 -11.54 -3.33
C VAL A 288 -18.58 -12.28 -2.82
N ASP A 289 -18.52 -12.72 -1.56
CA ASP A 289 -19.62 -13.44 -0.92
C ASP A 289 -20.02 -12.75 0.38
N GLN A 290 -21.24 -12.24 0.44
CA GLN A 290 -21.75 -11.57 1.62
C GLN A 290 -22.57 -12.56 2.46
N THR A 291 -22.04 -12.94 3.62
CA THR A 291 -22.62 -13.98 4.48
C THR A 291 -23.67 -13.43 5.45
N SER A 292 -23.66 -12.13 5.74
CA SER A 292 -24.67 -11.46 6.55
C SER A 292 -24.80 -9.96 6.23
N ALA A 293 -25.63 -9.22 6.98
CA ALA A 293 -25.73 -7.76 6.82
C ALA A 293 -24.41 -7.02 7.12
N THR A 294 -23.50 -7.61 7.90
CA THR A 294 -22.27 -6.97 8.39
C THR A 294 -21.00 -7.80 8.15
N GLU A 295 -21.13 -8.98 7.57
CA GLU A 295 -20.00 -9.90 7.33
C GLU A 295 -20.04 -10.43 5.90
N GLY A 296 -18.85 -10.69 5.35
CA GLY A 296 -18.67 -11.32 4.06
C GLY A 296 -17.20 -11.66 3.81
N THR A 297 -16.90 -12.12 2.62
CA THR A 297 -15.55 -12.49 2.21
C THR A 297 -15.26 -12.01 0.80
N ILE A 298 -13.99 -11.71 0.54
CA ILE A 298 -13.46 -11.49 -0.81
C ILE A 298 -12.42 -12.57 -1.04
N THR A 299 -12.64 -13.41 -2.04
CA THR A 299 -11.71 -14.48 -2.42
C THR A 299 -10.98 -14.09 -3.69
N ILE A 300 -9.67 -13.98 -3.61
CA ILE A 300 -8.76 -13.57 -4.67
C ILE A 300 -7.98 -14.79 -5.15
N PRO A 301 -7.91 -15.07 -6.45
CA PRO A 301 -7.07 -16.14 -6.98
C PRO A 301 -5.57 -15.82 -6.81
N LYS A 302 -4.79 -16.81 -6.39
CA LYS A 302 -3.33 -16.74 -6.35
C LYS A 302 -2.73 -17.22 -7.67
N GLN A 303 -1.54 -16.71 -8.00
CA GLN A 303 -0.82 -17.09 -9.22
C GLN A 303 -0.33 -18.54 -9.25
N ASP A 304 -0.24 -19.21 -8.10
CA ASP A 304 0.14 -20.61 -7.96
C ASP A 304 -1.06 -21.58 -8.09
N GLY A 305 -2.25 -21.06 -8.40
CA GLY A 305 -3.48 -21.84 -8.54
C GLY A 305 -4.26 -22.00 -7.23
N GLY A 306 -3.79 -21.43 -6.12
CA GLY A 306 -4.55 -21.33 -4.87
C GLY A 306 -5.51 -20.14 -4.85
N THR A 307 -6.16 -19.94 -3.70
CA THR A 307 -6.93 -18.71 -3.42
C THR A 307 -6.47 -18.10 -2.10
N GLU A 308 -6.75 -16.82 -1.95
CA GLU A 308 -6.66 -16.07 -0.70
C GLU A 308 -8.06 -15.57 -0.36
N THR A 309 -8.54 -15.83 0.85
CA THR A 309 -9.84 -15.34 1.30
C THR A 309 -9.63 -14.32 2.40
N LEU A 310 -10.09 -13.10 2.14
CA LEU A 310 -10.12 -12.01 3.10
C LEU A 310 -11.51 -11.93 3.72
N SER A 311 -11.59 -12.09 5.04
CA SER A 311 -12.81 -11.81 5.79
C SER A 311 -13.05 -10.31 5.85
N MET A 312 -14.29 -9.89 5.61
CA MET A 312 -14.70 -8.49 5.57
C MET A 312 -15.81 -8.24 6.59
N THR A 313 -15.69 -7.12 7.30
CA THR A 313 -16.67 -6.66 8.29
C THR A 313 -17.13 -5.25 7.93
N LEU A 314 -18.44 -5.01 7.93
CA LEU A 314 -18.99 -3.66 7.83
C LEU A 314 -18.76 -2.92 9.16
N HIS A 315 -17.97 -1.86 9.12
CA HIS A 315 -17.69 -0.99 10.26
C HIS A 315 -17.84 0.47 9.83
N GLN A 316 -18.73 1.21 10.48
CA GLN A 316 -19.03 2.62 10.18
C GLN A 316 -19.28 2.89 8.68
N GLU A 317 -20.23 2.15 8.10
CA GLU A 317 -20.58 2.25 6.67
C GLU A 317 -19.42 1.95 5.70
N ARG A 318 -18.37 1.24 6.17
CA ARG A 318 -17.23 0.80 5.35
C ARG A 318 -17.00 -0.69 5.53
N TRP A 319 -16.91 -1.44 4.43
CA TRP A 319 -16.41 -2.80 4.46
C TRP A 319 -14.89 -2.79 4.57
N LEU A 320 -14.38 -3.34 5.66
CA LEU A 320 -12.97 -3.39 5.99
C LEU A 320 -12.54 -4.84 6.29
N PRO A 321 -11.27 -5.20 6.15
CA PRO A 321 -10.78 -6.51 6.59
C PRO A 321 -11.13 -6.75 8.06
N SER A 322 -11.69 -7.91 8.40
CA SER A 322 -12.17 -8.20 9.76
C SER A 322 -11.06 -8.07 10.80
N ALA A 323 -9.86 -8.60 10.50
CA ALA A 323 -8.69 -8.47 11.37
C ALA A 323 -8.30 -7.01 11.66
N PHE A 324 -8.52 -6.11 10.70
CA PHE A 324 -8.29 -4.68 10.90
C PHE A 324 -9.36 -4.08 11.82
N VAL A 325 -10.63 -4.38 11.60
CA VAL A 325 -11.73 -3.91 12.46
C VAL A 325 -11.55 -4.40 13.90
N GLU A 326 -11.17 -5.66 14.10
CA GLU A 326 -10.86 -6.22 15.41
C GLU A 326 -9.73 -5.44 16.11
N THR A 327 -8.65 -5.15 15.37
CA THR A 327 -7.53 -4.36 15.89
C THR A 327 -7.96 -2.93 16.25
N LEU A 328 -8.78 -2.30 15.40
CA LEU A 328 -9.30 -0.95 15.63
C LEU A 328 -10.18 -0.92 16.89
N ILE A 329 -11.11 -1.85 17.04
CA ILE A 329 -11.99 -1.93 18.21
C ILE A 329 -11.19 -2.22 19.48
N ALA A 330 -10.25 -3.18 19.43
CA ALA A 330 -9.43 -3.54 20.58
C ALA A 330 -8.54 -2.38 21.07
N ASN A 331 -8.22 -1.44 20.19
CA ASN A 331 -7.29 -0.35 20.47
C ASN A 331 -7.90 1.04 20.36
N GLN A 332 -9.23 1.18 20.23
CA GLN A 332 -9.90 2.46 19.96
C GLN A 332 -9.48 3.59 20.92
N ASP A 333 -9.31 3.26 22.21
CA ASP A 333 -8.91 4.20 23.27
C ASP A 333 -7.39 4.38 23.39
N ASN A 334 -6.60 3.65 22.58
CA ASN A 334 -5.15 3.56 22.65
C ASN A 334 -4.47 3.62 21.26
N LEU A 335 -5.16 4.14 20.24
CA LEU A 335 -4.64 4.18 18.86
C LEU A 335 -3.32 4.97 18.75
N LEU A 336 -3.15 6.01 19.56
CA LEU A 336 -1.87 6.75 19.62
C LEU A 336 -0.71 5.87 20.12
N GLN A 337 -0.95 4.98 21.09
CA GLN A 337 0.08 4.05 21.53
C GLN A 337 0.35 2.98 20.48
N GLN A 338 -0.68 2.50 19.77
CA GLN A 338 -0.48 1.58 18.65
C GLN A 338 0.35 2.22 17.52
N ALA A 339 0.15 3.51 17.24
CA ALA A 339 1.00 4.26 16.32
C ALA A 339 2.45 4.27 16.80
N LYS A 340 2.70 4.54 18.08
CA LYS A 340 4.05 4.51 18.68
C LYS A 340 4.69 3.12 18.60
N ASP A 341 3.94 2.08 18.95
CA ASP A 341 4.43 0.70 18.91
C ASP A 341 4.76 0.26 17.47
N SER A 342 3.96 0.71 16.50
CA SER A 342 4.20 0.48 15.07
C SER A 342 5.47 1.18 14.59
N VAL A 343 5.66 2.44 14.98
CA VAL A 343 6.89 3.19 14.75
C VAL A 343 8.10 2.48 15.33
N ASN A 344 8.04 2.05 16.59
CA ASN A 344 9.14 1.34 17.24
C ASN A 344 9.50 0.04 16.50
N LYS A 345 8.50 -0.74 16.06
CA LYS A 345 8.72 -1.96 15.26
C LYS A 345 9.37 -1.64 13.92
N PHE A 346 8.90 -0.59 13.24
CA PHE A 346 9.46 -0.18 11.96
C PHE A 346 10.90 0.32 12.11
N GLU A 347 11.20 1.13 13.13
CA GLU A 347 12.55 1.61 13.45
C GLU A 347 13.55 0.49 13.66
N VAL A 348 13.14 -0.63 14.28
CA VAL A 348 14.00 -1.81 14.39
C VAL A 348 14.38 -2.35 13.00
N VAL A 349 13.41 -2.48 12.10
CA VAL A 349 13.64 -2.98 10.72
C VAL A 349 14.52 -2.00 9.94
N ILE A 350 14.32 -0.69 10.11
CA ILE A 350 15.09 0.33 9.40
C ILE A 350 16.33 0.83 10.13
N SER A 351 16.74 0.16 11.20
CA SER A 351 17.92 0.59 11.96
C SER A 351 19.21 0.39 11.15
N PRO A 352 20.20 1.29 11.28
CA PRO A 352 21.49 1.15 10.60
C PRO A 352 22.19 -0.20 10.88
N ALA A 353 21.99 -0.78 12.06
CA ALA A 353 22.55 -2.09 12.41
C ALA A 353 21.98 -3.22 11.54
N ASN A 354 20.67 -3.18 11.24
CA ASN A 354 20.00 -4.18 10.40
C ASN A 354 20.15 -3.88 8.91
N GLN A 355 20.49 -2.64 8.56
CA GLN A 355 20.67 -2.22 7.16
C GLN A 355 22.11 -2.04 6.72
N ALA A 356 23.11 -2.19 7.60
CA ALA A 356 24.53 -1.90 7.30
C ALA A 356 25.02 -2.54 5.99
N ARG A 357 24.64 -3.80 5.74
CA ARG A 357 24.98 -4.52 4.51
C ARG A 357 24.33 -3.91 3.27
N THR A 358 23.07 -3.48 3.38
CA THR A 358 22.33 -2.79 2.31
C THR A 358 22.92 -1.40 2.07
N THR A 359 23.21 -0.63 3.12
CA THR A 359 23.82 0.70 3.03
C THR A 359 25.22 0.64 2.40
N GLU A 360 26.06 -0.31 2.79
CA GLU A 360 27.37 -0.52 2.19
C GLU A 360 27.27 -0.89 0.71
N MET A 361 26.35 -1.81 0.37
CA MET A 361 26.05 -2.16 -1.02
C MET A 361 25.62 -0.93 -1.82
N LEU A 362 24.68 -0.13 -1.30
CA LEU A 362 24.19 1.09 -1.93
C LEU A 362 25.30 2.11 -2.15
N ASN A 363 26.17 2.32 -1.16
CA ASN A 363 27.31 3.23 -1.27
C ASN A 363 28.33 2.76 -2.32
N ASN A 364 28.55 1.46 -2.44
CA ASN A 364 29.48 0.90 -3.43
C ASN A 364 28.97 0.97 -4.87
N ILE A 365 27.64 0.93 -5.09
CA ILE A 365 27.05 1.01 -6.43
C ILE A 365 26.65 2.44 -6.83
N SER A 366 26.37 3.33 -5.86
CA SER A 366 25.83 4.67 -6.13
C SER A 366 26.81 5.56 -6.90
N GLY A 367 28.09 5.56 -6.55
CA GLY A 367 29.12 6.36 -7.23
C GLY A 367 29.25 6.05 -8.73
N PRO A 368 29.46 4.78 -9.12
CA PRO A 368 29.52 4.39 -10.52
C PRO A 368 28.22 4.64 -11.29
N ILE A 369 27.05 4.40 -10.68
CA ILE A 369 25.76 4.69 -11.31
C ILE A 369 25.61 6.19 -11.55
N ASN A 370 25.90 7.03 -10.56
CA ASN A 370 25.83 8.48 -10.69
C ASN A 370 26.73 9.01 -11.81
N THR A 371 27.98 8.53 -11.87
CA THR A 371 28.93 8.91 -12.92
C THR A 371 28.42 8.55 -14.32
N THR A 372 27.75 7.39 -14.43
CA THR A 372 27.17 6.93 -15.69
C THR A 372 25.96 7.77 -16.09
N LEU A 373 25.08 8.10 -15.13
CA LEU A 373 23.94 8.99 -15.37
C LEU A 373 24.40 10.39 -15.79
N ASP A 374 25.45 10.93 -15.17
CA ASP A 374 26.06 12.21 -15.57
C ASP A 374 26.58 12.15 -17.01
N SER A 375 27.19 11.03 -17.41
CA SER A 375 27.65 10.82 -18.78
C SER A 375 26.49 10.71 -19.78
N LEU A 376 25.34 10.16 -19.38
CA LEU A 376 24.14 10.13 -20.22
C LEU A 376 23.52 11.53 -20.36
N LEU A 377 23.51 12.33 -19.29
CA LEU A 377 23.03 13.72 -19.33
C LEU A 377 23.93 14.61 -20.18
N ALA A 378 25.25 14.42 -20.12
CA ALA A 378 26.22 15.18 -20.89
C ALA A 378 26.28 14.78 -22.37
N ALA A 379 25.69 13.65 -22.76
CA ALA A 379 25.77 13.14 -24.12
C ALA A 379 25.19 14.15 -25.11
N SER A 380 26.00 14.48 -26.12
CA SER A 380 25.66 15.46 -27.15
C SER A 380 25.20 14.81 -28.46
N SER A 381 25.23 13.47 -28.53
CA SER A 381 24.84 12.70 -29.71
C SER A 381 24.29 11.32 -29.35
N GLN A 382 23.51 10.74 -30.27
CA GLN A 382 22.96 9.39 -30.15
C GLN A 382 24.05 8.31 -29.97
N GLN A 383 25.20 8.49 -30.62
CA GLN A 383 26.32 7.54 -30.54
C GLN A 383 26.96 7.55 -29.16
N GLU A 384 27.24 8.74 -28.63
CA GLU A 384 27.80 8.93 -27.29
C GLU A 384 26.85 8.37 -26.22
N PHE A 385 25.57 8.73 -26.29
CA PHE A 385 24.54 8.20 -25.40
C PHE A 385 24.46 6.67 -25.45
N GLY A 386 24.45 6.10 -26.66
CA GLY A 386 24.38 4.65 -26.85
C GLY A 386 25.59 3.89 -26.30
N GLN A 387 26.80 4.45 -26.44
CA GLN A 387 28.03 3.85 -25.88
C GLN A 387 27.98 3.83 -24.35
N THR A 388 27.60 4.95 -23.73
CA THR A 388 27.46 5.08 -22.27
C THR A 388 26.40 4.11 -21.74
N LEU A 389 25.24 4.04 -22.38
CA LEU A 389 24.14 3.13 -22.00
C LEU A 389 24.57 1.65 -22.06
N MET A 390 25.32 1.26 -23.08
CA MET A 390 25.84 -0.11 -23.19
C MET A 390 26.84 -0.43 -22.08
N GLY A 391 27.71 0.51 -21.72
CA GLY A 391 28.60 0.38 -20.57
C GLY A 391 27.83 0.16 -19.27
N MET A 392 26.78 0.96 -19.04
CA MET A 392 25.89 0.82 -17.88
C MET A 392 25.29 -0.59 -17.78
N MET A 393 24.77 -1.13 -18.89
CA MET A 393 24.18 -2.45 -18.89
C MET A 393 25.19 -3.56 -18.59
N GLN A 394 26.40 -3.45 -19.14
CA GLN A 394 27.45 -4.43 -18.86
C GLN A 394 27.82 -4.42 -17.38
N GLN A 395 27.93 -3.24 -16.77
CA GLN A 395 28.16 -3.11 -15.34
C GLN A 395 26.99 -3.65 -14.49
N ALA A 396 25.75 -3.38 -14.89
CA ALA A 396 24.59 -3.95 -14.22
C ALA A 396 24.62 -5.48 -14.28
N MET A 397 24.92 -6.06 -15.46
CA MET A 397 25.04 -7.51 -15.61
C MET A 397 26.16 -8.12 -14.77
N THR A 398 27.32 -7.47 -14.62
CA THR A 398 28.40 -7.97 -13.76
C THR A 398 28.02 -7.92 -12.29
N ILE A 399 27.34 -6.87 -11.84
CA ILE A 399 26.79 -6.77 -10.48
C ILE A 399 25.77 -7.88 -10.23
N PHE A 400 24.79 -8.05 -11.13
CA PHE A 400 23.77 -9.10 -11.01
C PHE A 400 24.36 -10.52 -11.04
N ALA A 401 25.40 -10.75 -11.86
CA ALA A 401 26.10 -12.03 -11.89
C ALA A 401 26.88 -12.30 -10.58
N GLY A 402 27.48 -11.28 -9.98
CA GLY A 402 28.14 -11.36 -8.67
C GLY A 402 27.17 -11.57 -7.50
N MET A 403 25.93 -11.10 -7.62
CA MET A 403 24.84 -11.32 -6.65
C MET A 403 24.18 -12.70 -6.74
N GLY A 404 24.57 -13.53 -7.71
CA GLY A 404 24.08 -14.90 -7.87
C GLY A 404 24.62 -15.90 -6.84
N ASP A 405 25.49 -15.47 -5.92
CA ASP A 405 25.93 -16.28 -4.78
C ASP A 405 24.82 -16.34 -3.70
N PRO A 406 24.26 -17.53 -3.41
CA PRO A 406 23.21 -17.70 -2.39
C PRO A 406 23.60 -17.22 -0.99
N ASN A 407 24.90 -17.08 -0.69
CA ASN A 407 25.41 -16.58 0.59
C ASN A 407 25.53 -15.03 0.65
N LEU A 408 25.38 -14.36 -0.50
CA LEU A 408 25.43 -12.89 -0.61
C LEU A 408 24.04 -12.25 -0.67
N MET A 409 22.99 -13.03 -0.93
CA MET A 409 21.63 -12.58 -0.65
C MET A 409 21.46 -12.51 0.88
N PRO A 410 20.99 -11.39 1.46
CA PRO A 410 20.38 -11.47 2.77
C PRO A 410 19.36 -12.59 2.67
N ALA A 411 19.42 -13.58 3.56
CA ALA A 411 18.30 -14.49 3.68
C ALA A 411 17.08 -13.57 3.81
N ALA A 412 16.21 -13.61 2.80
CA ALA A 412 14.85 -13.19 3.01
C ALA A 412 14.32 -14.20 4.01
N GLN A 413 14.65 -14.00 5.30
CA GLN A 413 13.80 -14.46 6.36
C GLN A 413 12.45 -13.92 5.94
N ALA A 414 11.54 -14.85 5.67
CA ALA A 414 10.15 -14.57 5.43
C ALA A 414 9.65 -13.81 6.66
N ALA A 415 9.88 -12.51 6.70
CA ALA A 415 9.07 -11.59 7.44
C ALA A 415 7.75 -11.65 6.68
N GLY A 416 6.88 -12.54 7.16
CA GLY A 416 5.47 -12.50 6.83
C GLY A 416 5.00 -11.12 7.23
N PHE A 417 4.83 -10.28 6.22
CA PHE A 417 4.18 -9.00 6.31
C PHE A 417 2.85 -9.13 5.57
#